data_AF-A0A8H5TK34-F1
#
_entry.id   AF-A0A8H5TK34-F1
#
_cell.length_a   1.000
_cell.length_b   1.000
_cell.length_c   1.000
_cell.angle_alpha   90.00
_cell.angle_beta   90.00
_cell.angle_gamma   90.00
#
_symmetry.space_group_name_H-M   'P 1'
#
loop_
_entity.id
_entity.type
_entity.pdbx_description
1 polymer ?
#
loop_
_entity_poly.entity_id
_entity_poly.type
_entity_poly.pdbx_seq_one_letter_code
_entity_poly.pdbx_strand_id
1 'polypeptide(L)'
;MTKQRDLFNGLPVELLDMIIPHVPRQQLAKLRSSCRRLSEVVSPFLFRAIKITFAERHIQRLEGVSSSTMIAHSVQELIFLTAQTRDTRTIPGGHIHMDATNYIA
;
A
#
# COMPACT_ATOMS: atom_id res chain seq x y z
N MET A 1 -7.03 -11.44 -31.42
CA MET A 1 -7.35 -10.60 -30.26
C MET A 1 -7.35 -11.48 -29.01
N THR A 2 -6.31 -11.37 -28.19
CA THR A 2 -5.92 -12.35 -27.17
C THR A 2 -6.87 -12.34 -25.97
N LYS A 3 -7.59 -13.45 -25.76
CA LYS A 3 -8.34 -13.79 -24.53
C LYS A 3 -7.36 -14.05 -23.39
N GLN A 4 -6.76 -13.01 -22.81
CA GLN A 4 -5.84 -13.14 -21.67
C GLN A 4 -6.52 -12.88 -20.31
N ARG A 5 -7.85 -12.69 -20.29
CA ARG A 5 -8.62 -12.33 -19.09
C ARG A 5 -8.76 -13.45 -18.05
N ASP A 6 -8.46 -14.69 -18.41
CA ASP A 6 -8.74 -15.85 -17.55
C ASP A 6 -7.49 -16.53 -16.94
N LEU A 7 -6.27 -16.12 -17.32
CA LEU A 7 -5.05 -16.77 -16.83
C LEU A 7 -4.96 -16.72 -15.29
N PHE A 8 -5.34 -15.58 -14.70
CA PHE A 8 -5.29 -15.38 -13.26
C PHE A 8 -6.52 -15.88 -12.52
N ASN A 9 -7.61 -16.22 -13.21
CA ASN A 9 -8.82 -16.73 -12.56
C ASN A 9 -8.65 -18.20 -12.13
N GLY A 10 -7.83 -18.98 -12.84
CA GLY A 10 -7.55 -20.40 -12.50
C GLY A 10 -6.35 -20.63 -11.59
N LEU A 11 -5.50 -19.62 -11.36
CA LEU A 11 -4.34 -19.76 -10.46
C LEU A 11 -4.81 -19.84 -9.00
N PRO A 12 -4.25 -20.71 -8.14
CA PRO A 12 -4.50 -20.65 -6.69
C PRO A 12 -3.99 -19.33 -6.09
N VAL A 13 -4.65 -18.84 -5.03
CA VAL A 13 -4.26 -17.56 -4.40
C VAL A 13 -2.89 -17.64 -3.75
N GLU A 14 -2.51 -18.82 -3.28
CA GLU A 14 -1.23 -19.13 -2.65
C GLU A 14 -0.07 -18.91 -3.62
N LEU A 15 -0.26 -19.22 -4.91
CA LEU A 15 0.75 -18.93 -5.93
C LEU A 15 0.88 -17.43 -6.16
N LEU A 16 -0.23 -16.69 -6.11
CA LEU A 16 -0.20 -15.23 -6.25
C LEU A 16 0.48 -14.58 -5.05
N ASP A 17 0.23 -15.07 -3.84
CA ASP A 17 0.87 -14.59 -2.61
C ASP A 17 2.38 -14.84 -2.59
N MET A 18 2.86 -15.88 -3.28
CA MET A 18 4.29 -16.11 -3.46
C MET A 18 4.92 -15.19 -4.51
N ILE A 19 4.18 -14.82 -5.57
CA ILE A 19 4.73 -14.03 -6.69
C ILE A 19 4.70 -12.54 -6.39
N ILE A 20 3.58 -12.03 -5.88
CA ILE A 20 3.29 -10.60 -5.69
C ILE A 20 4.36 -9.86 -4.87
N PRO A 21 4.91 -10.43 -3.77
CA PRO A 21 5.99 -9.78 -3.01
C PRO A 21 7.24 -9.47 -3.83
N HIS A 22 7.51 -10.23 -4.89
CA HIS A 22 8.68 -10.06 -5.75
C HIS A 22 8.44 -9.13 -6.94
N VAL A 23 7.20 -8.67 -7.14
CA VAL A 23 6.87 -7.77 -8.24
C VAL A 23 7.10 -6.31 -7.82
N PRO A 24 7.79 -5.50 -8.65
CA PRO A 24 7.97 -4.08 -8.37
C PRO A 24 6.65 -3.35 -8.15
N ARG A 25 6.62 -2.46 -7.14
CA ARG A 25 5.41 -1.71 -6.74
C ARG A 25 4.70 -0.98 -7.88
N GLN A 26 5.46 -0.45 -8.84
CA GLN A 26 4.91 0.24 -10.01
C GLN A 26 4.15 -0.72 -10.96
N GLN A 27 4.59 -1.97 -11.07
CA GLN A 27 3.91 -3.01 -11.83
C GLN A 27 2.71 -3.57 -11.08
N LEU A 28 2.80 -3.67 -9.74
CA LEU A 28 1.66 -4.03 -8.89
C LEU A 28 0.47 -3.09 -9.07
N ALA A 29 0.71 -1.78 -9.19
CA ALA A 29 -0.36 -0.81 -9.47
C ALA A 29 -1.12 -1.12 -10.77
N LYS A 30 -0.39 -1.54 -11.82
CA LYS A 30 -0.99 -1.97 -13.09
C LYS A 30 -1.75 -3.29 -12.95
N LEU A 31 -1.19 -4.25 -12.22
CA LEU A 31 -1.84 -5.55 -11.95
C LEU A 31 -3.15 -5.36 -11.20
N ARG A 32 -3.18 -4.46 -10.20
CA ARG A 32 -4.40 -4.13 -9.45
C ARG A 32 -5.52 -3.64 -10.37
N SER A 33 -5.20 -2.88 -11.43
CA SER A 33 -6.19 -2.38 -12.39
C SER A 33 -6.66 -3.42 -13.43
N SER A 34 -5.99 -4.57 -13.53
CA SER A 34 -6.25 -5.54 -14.60
C SER A 34 -7.55 -6.34 -14.41
N CYS A 35 -7.82 -6.81 -13.20
CA CYS A 35 -9.06 -7.52 -12.87
C CYS A 35 -9.39 -7.44 -11.37
N ARG A 36 -10.65 -7.71 -11.01
CA ARG A 36 -11.13 -7.65 -9.63
C ARG A 36 -10.32 -8.55 -8.69
N ARG A 37 -10.03 -9.79 -9.10
CA ARG A 37 -9.28 -10.74 -8.28
C ARG A 37 -7.86 -10.25 -7.96
N LEU A 38 -7.14 -9.77 -8.98
CA LEU A 38 -5.82 -9.16 -8.75
C LEU A 38 -5.92 -7.88 -7.94
N SER A 39 -7.01 -7.11 -8.09
CA SER A 39 -7.25 -5.95 -7.23
C SER A 39 -7.31 -6.35 -5.76
N GLU A 40 -8.07 -7.39 -5.42
CA GLU A 40 -8.22 -7.89 -4.06
C GLU A 40 -6.89 -8.43 -3.51
N VAL A 41 -6.17 -9.25 -4.27
CA VAL A 41 -4.91 -9.87 -3.82
C VAL A 41 -3.77 -8.85 -3.73
N VAL A 42 -3.64 -7.91 -4.67
CA VAL A 42 -2.52 -6.94 -4.72
C VAL A 42 -2.72 -5.78 -3.74
N SER A 43 -3.97 -5.45 -3.39
CA SER A 43 -4.26 -4.30 -2.52
C SER A 43 -3.55 -4.34 -1.16
N PRO A 44 -3.55 -5.47 -0.41
CA PRO A 44 -2.75 -5.60 0.79
C PRO A 44 -1.29 -5.17 0.61
N PHE A 45 -0.63 -5.63 -0.44
CA PHE A 45 0.79 -5.33 -0.68
C PHE A 45 1.04 -3.86 -1.06
N LEU A 46 0.11 -3.24 -1.78
CA LEU A 46 0.22 -1.83 -2.16
C LEU A 46 -0.11 -0.87 -1.03
N PHE A 47 -1.00 -1.24 -0.11
CA PHE A 47 -1.52 -0.32 0.91
C PHE A 47 -1.11 -0.68 2.35
N ARG A 48 -0.37 -1.78 2.56
CA ARG A 48 0.19 -2.16 3.87
C ARG A 48 0.88 -1.01 4.58
N ALA A 49 1.73 -0.27 3.86
CA ALA A 49 2.40 0.92 4.37
C ALA A 49 2.10 2.13 3.47
N ILE A 50 1.56 3.18 4.08
CA ILE A 50 1.26 4.44 3.41
C ILE A 50 2.22 5.49 3.93
N LYS A 51 3.03 6.02 3.01
CA LYS A 51 3.91 7.16 3.26
C LYS A 51 3.14 8.44 3.01
N ILE A 52 3.03 9.28 4.03
CA ILE A 52 2.28 10.53 4.02
C ILE A 52 3.26 11.66 4.27
N THR A 53 3.09 12.76 3.54
CA THR A 53 3.66 14.07 3.92
C THR A 53 2.48 15.02 4.12
N PHE A 54 2.70 16.21 4.66
CA PHE A 54 1.67 17.25 4.74
C PHE A 54 1.36 17.93 3.39
N ALA A 55 1.79 17.34 2.28
CA ALA A 55 1.39 17.81 0.95
C ALA A 55 -0.06 17.39 0.68
N GLU A 56 -0.85 18.30 0.11
CA GLU A 56 -2.27 18.08 -0.20
C GLU A 56 -2.53 16.76 -0.94
N ARG A 57 -1.69 16.44 -1.93
CA ARG A 57 -1.78 15.17 -2.68
C ARG A 57 -1.76 13.91 -1.82
N HIS A 58 -1.05 13.94 -0.69
CA HIS A 58 -0.94 12.79 0.21
C HIS A 58 -2.11 12.74 1.19
N ILE A 59 -2.65 13.90 1.58
CA ILE A 59 -3.87 14.00 2.39
C ILE A 59 -5.07 13.47 1.59
N GLN A 60 -5.26 13.94 0.35
CA GLN A 60 -6.32 13.44 -0.54
C GLN A 60 -6.19 11.93 -0.80
N ARG A 61 -4.95 11.43 -0.95
CA ARG A 61 -4.71 9.99 -1.10
C ARG A 61 -5.11 9.22 0.16
N LEU A 62 -4.83 9.77 1.35
CA LEU A 62 -5.21 9.15 2.61
C LEU A 62 -6.73 9.10 2.77
N GLU A 63 -7.43 10.18 2.43
CA GLU A 63 -8.90 10.23 2.40
C GLU A 63 -9.49 9.18 1.44
N GLY A 64 -8.90 9.04 0.25
CA GLY A 64 -9.32 8.01 -0.70
C GLY A 64 -9.09 6.59 -0.19
N VAL A 65 -8.04 6.36 0.61
CA VAL A 65 -7.79 5.06 1.24
C VAL A 65 -8.77 4.81 2.40
N SER A 66 -8.97 5.78 3.29
CA SER A 66 -9.87 5.63 4.44
C SER A 66 -11.33 5.43 4.02
N SER A 67 -11.73 5.99 2.87
CA SER A 67 -13.08 5.86 2.32
C SER A 67 -13.38 4.45 1.78
N SER A 68 -12.36 3.60 1.56
CA SER A 68 -12.54 2.23 1.07
C SER A 68 -12.26 1.23 2.17
N THR A 69 -13.31 0.60 2.71
CA THR A 69 -13.20 -0.39 3.81
C THR A 69 -12.16 -1.47 3.52
N MET A 70 -12.16 -2.05 2.33
CA MET A 70 -11.19 -3.08 1.91
C MET A 70 -9.74 -2.58 1.97
N ILE A 71 -9.49 -1.35 1.51
CA ILE A 71 -8.14 -0.78 1.49
C ILE A 71 -7.74 -0.32 2.89
N ALA A 72 -8.66 0.28 3.64
CA ALA A 72 -8.43 0.72 5.02
C ALA A 72 -8.00 -0.46 5.91
N HIS A 73 -8.67 -1.62 5.82
CA HIS A 73 -8.28 -2.84 6.54
C HIS A 73 -6.92 -3.41 6.10
N SER A 74 -6.46 -3.06 4.90
CA SER A 74 -5.16 -3.48 4.39
C SER A 74 -4.00 -2.63 4.92
N VAL A 75 -4.27 -1.46 5.50
CA VAL A 75 -3.24 -0.57 6.04
C VAL A 75 -2.80 -1.06 7.40
N GLN A 76 -1.50 -1.30 7.54
CA GLN A 76 -0.86 -1.68 8.81
C GLN A 76 0.04 -0.56 9.35
N GLU A 77 0.56 0.30 8.47
CA GLU A 77 1.54 1.32 8.82
C GLU A 77 1.21 2.66 8.13
N LEU A 78 1.16 3.73 8.92
CA LEU A 78 1.15 5.11 8.45
C LEU A 78 2.52 5.73 8.77
N ILE A 79 3.28 6.07 7.73
CA ILE A 79 4.63 6.60 7.86
C ILE A 79 4.56 8.09 7.51
N PHE A 80 4.68 8.95 8.52
CA PHE A 80 4.73 10.39 8.33
C PHE A 80 6.15 10.80 7.97
N LEU A 81 6.29 11.45 6.83
CA LEU A 81 7.54 11.98 6.33
C LEU A 81 7.55 13.50 6.49
N THR A 82 8.41 14.00 7.36
CA THR A 82 8.75 15.43 7.48
C THR A 82 10.08 15.71 6.77
N ALA A 83 10.49 16.98 6.69
CA ALA A 83 11.81 17.33 6.14
C ALA A 83 12.99 16.67 6.91
N GLN A 84 12.76 16.10 8.09
CA GLN A 84 13.77 15.53 8.98
C GLN A 84 13.74 14.00 9.06
N THR A 85 12.66 13.34 8.65
CA THR A 85 12.53 11.88 8.77
C THR A 85 13.36 11.16 7.69
N ARG A 86 14.50 10.59 8.07
CA ARG A 86 15.23 9.60 7.27
C ARG A 86 14.60 8.22 7.51
N ASP A 87 14.10 7.65 6.42
CA ASP A 87 13.50 6.32 6.32
C ASP A 87 14.45 5.25 6.92
N THR A 88 14.16 4.79 8.15
CA THR A 88 14.89 3.72 8.82
C THR A 88 13.92 2.58 9.13
N ARG A 89 14.28 1.37 8.67
CA ARG A 89 13.42 0.19 8.63
C ARG A 89 13.03 -0.33 10.04
N THR A 90 11.88 -0.98 10.08
CA THR A 90 10.96 -1.31 11.18
C THR A 90 11.44 -2.36 12.21
N ILE A 91 11.00 -2.20 13.47
CA ILE A 91 10.99 -3.18 14.59
C ILE A 91 9.53 -3.71 14.75
N PRO A 92 9.27 -4.96 15.19
CA PRO A 92 7.92 -5.53 15.25
C PRO A 92 7.04 -4.84 16.31
N GLY A 93 5.83 -4.40 15.95
CA GLY A 93 4.84 -3.92 16.92
C GLY A 93 3.87 -2.84 16.44
N GLY A 94 4.08 -2.24 15.27
CA GLY A 94 3.26 -1.14 14.78
C GLY A 94 3.56 0.15 15.55
N HIS A 95 4.12 1.14 14.85
CA HIS A 95 4.39 2.45 15.45
C HIS A 95 3.83 3.55 14.56
N ILE A 96 3.12 4.49 15.18
CA ILE A 96 3.01 5.85 14.68
C ILE A 96 4.32 6.54 15.07
N HIS A 97 5.19 6.82 14.09
CA HIS A 97 6.38 7.63 14.34
C HIS A 97 5.97 9.10 14.30
N MET A 98 5.82 9.73 15.47
CA MET A 98 5.82 11.18 15.61
C MET A 98 7.23 11.58 16.01
N ASP A 99 7.95 12.28 15.12
CA ASP A 99 9.19 12.95 15.48
C ASP A 99 8.84 14.09 16.43
N ALA A 100 9.21 13.94 17.70
CA ALA A 100 9.11 14.99 18.70
C ALA A 100 10.27 15.97 18.50
N THR A 101 10.22 16.77 17.44
CA THR A 101 11.08 17.94 17.32
C THR A 101 10.23 19.19 17.43
N ASN A 102 10.21 19.74 18.65
CA ASN A 102 9.82 21.09 19.03
C ASN A 102 8.32 21.44 19.02
N TYR A 103 7.64 21.16 20.15
CA TYR A 103 6.73 22.16 20.71
C TYR A 103 7.56 23.14 21.55
N ILE A 104 8.06 24.20 20.90
CA ILE A 104 8.28 25.50 21.54
C ILE A 104 7.47 26.52 20.72
N ALA A 105 6.24 26.76 21.18
CA ALA A 105 5.54 28.03 21.23
C ALA A 105 4.15 27.77 21.81
#